data_AF-A0A957JGH6-F1
#
_entry.id   AF-A0A957JGH6-F1
#
_cell.length_a   1.000
_cell.length_b   1.000
_cell.length_c   1.000
_cell.angle_alpha   90.00
_cell.angle_beta   90.00
_cell.angle_gamma   90.00
#
_symmetry.space_group_name_H-M   'P 1'
#
loop_
_entity.id
_entity.type
_entity.pdbx_description
1 polymer ?
#
loop_
_entity_poly.entity_id
_entity_poly.type
_entity_poly.pdbx_seq_one_letter_code
_entity_poly.pdbx_strand_id
1 'polypeptide(L)'
;IATIVTTPDMAEMLPAGLGGLACDIIPVQDGGLDGLAPLLPDWPAIRPEQTAFLQFSSGTTGLKKGVIITHGAVLRQTEAMTGRAGLTRGDVLVSWLPTHHDMGLVANVLVCFTAGIQLVKLSSIYWIRNPKSLLQAVSQYGGTHTYMPNFAFNHCVRGIREEDIRGVDLSSWRFILNAAEPIRLDSITRFTEKFSPYGLPANAIHSAYGMAENTVAISFKNHADPLYVDWVDQERLQTTHQAVPSAPGAPGSLPIIGCGEAISGTELAIIDDAGQWLPDRHVGEIVLRGSSLFGG
;
A
#
# COMPACT_ATOMS: atom_id res chain seq x y z
N ILE A 1 15.41 -28.68 3.74
CA ILE A 1 14.73 -28.48 5.06
C ILE A 1 14.40 -27.00 5.13
N ALA A 2 13.17 -26.63 5.46
CA ALA A 2 12.80 -25.22 5.58
C ALA A 2 13.32 -24.68 6.91
N THR A 3 13.75 -23.42 6.96
CA THR A 3 14.30 -22.81 8.17
C THR A 3 13.46 -21.59 8.55
N ILE A 4 13.04 -21.52 9.81
CA ILE A 4 12.26 -20.42 10.37
C ILE A 4 13.18 -19.63 11.31
N VAL A 5 13.50 -18.41 10.91
CA VAL A 5 14.22 -17.46 11.74
C VAL A 5 13.18 -16.62 12.49
N THR A 6 13.29 -16.57 13.80
CA THR A 6 12.24 -15.98 14.66
C THR A 6 12.82 -15.42 15.96
N THR A 7 12.02 -14.75 16.77
CA THR A 7 12.42 -14.28 18.10
C THR A 7 12.31 -15.43 19.13
N PRO A 8 13.05 -15.39 20.25
CA PRO A 8 13.03 -16.49 21.23
C PRO A 8 11.63 -16.84 21.75
N ASP A 9 10.78 -15.84 21.97
CA ASP A 9 9.39 -16.01 22.39
C ASP A 9 8.53 -16.71 21.34
N MET A 10 8.72 -16.39 20.06
CA MET A 10 8.01 -17.05 18.97
C MET A 10 8.54 -18.46 18.66
N ALA A 11 9.83 -18.70 18.87
CA ALA A 11 10.44 -20.03 18.71
C ALA A 11 9.78 -21.08 19.60
N GLU A 12 9.33 -20.71 20.79
CA GLU A 12 8.62 -21.60 21.71
C GLU A 12 7.20 -21.94 21.24
N MET A 13 6.52 -21.02 20.55
CA MET A 13 5.13 -21.18 20.12
C MET A 13 4.99 -21.87 18.77
N LEU A 14 5.98 -21.69 17.87
CA LEU A 14 5.94 -22.17 16.50
C LEU A 14 5.79 -23.69 16.35
N PRO A 15 6.46 -24.56 17.14
CA PRO A 15 6.35 -26.01 16.98
C PRO A 15 4.91 -26.52 17.01
N ALA A 16 4.07 -25.94 17.87
CA ALA A 16 2.65 -26.30 17.97
C ALA A 16 1.85 -25.87 16.71
N GLY A 17 2.20 -24.75 16.09
CA GLY A 17 1.54 -24.23 14.90
C GLY A 17 1.98 -24.87 13.58
N LEU A 18 3.14 -25.52 13.56
CA LEU A 18 3.74 -26.06 12.33
C LEU A 18 3.25 -27.46 11.94
N GLY A 19 2.39 -28.08 12.76
CA GLY A 19 1.68 -29.31 12.40
C GLY A 19 2.60 -30.49 12.03
N GLY A 20 3.82 -30.53 12.56
CA GLY A 20 4.81 -31.58 12.28
C GLY A 20 5.65 -31.37 11.01
N LEU A 21 5.62 -30.19 10.38
CA LEU A 21 6.54 -29.86 9.29
C LEU A 21 8.00 -29.89 9.80
N ALA A 22 8.85 -30.65 9.13
CA ALA A 22 10.28 -30.69 9.41
C ALA A 22 10.93 -29.37 9.00
N CYS A 23 11.15 -28.50 9.99
CA CYS A 23 11.80 -27.22 9.82
C CYS A 23 12.71 -26.89 10.99
N ASP A 24 13.84 -26.26 10.68
CA ASP A 24 14.80 -25.78 11.68
C ASP A 24 14.31 -24.44 12.20
N ILE A 25 14.07 -24.32 13.49
CA ILE A 25 13.66 -23.06 14.13
C ILE A 25 14.88 -22.44 14.77
N ILE A 26 15.25 -21.25 14.32
CA ILE A 26 16.42 -20.54 14.84
C ILE A 26 15.97 -19.26 15.54
N PRO A 27 16.02 -19.23 16.88
CA PRO A 27 15.75 -18.02 17.64
C PRO A 27 16.92 -17.04 17.51
N VAL A 28 16.63 -15.79 17.15
CA VAL A 28 17.61 -14.70 17.04
C VAL A 28 17.27 -13.66 18.10
N GLN A 29 18.21 -13.39 19.00
CA GLN A 29 18.10 -12.29 19.96
C GLN A 29 18.36 -10.95 19.26
N ASP A 30 17.83 -9.87 19.83
CA ASP A 30 18.14 -8.50 19.40
C ASP A 30 19.66 -8.29 19.36
N GLY A 31 20.20 -8.22 18.14
CA GLY A 31 21.66 -8.29 17.92
C GLY A 31 22.10 -8.68 16.51
N GLY A 32 21.19 -9.18 15.66
CA GLY A 32 21.43 -9.38 14.23
C GLY A 32 21.70 -10.83 13.82
N LEU A 33 21.93 -11.03 12.51
CA LEU A 33 22.06 -12.35 11.86
C LEU A 33 23.48 -12.96 11.99
N ASP A 34 24.35 -12.38 12.80
CA ASP A 34 25.79 -12.71 12.82
C ASP A 34 26.05 -14.18 13.23
N GLY A 35 25.16 -14.80 14.00
CA GLY A 35 25.21 -16.22 14.35
C GLY A 35 24.58 -17.17 13.32
N LEU A 36 23.89 -16.64 12.31
CA LEU A 36 23.20 -17.42 11.27
C LEU A 36 24.06 -17.64 10.02
N ALA A 37 25.14 -16.88 9.84
CA ALA A 37 26.03 -17.02 8.67
C ALA A 37 26.48 -18.47 8.39
N PRO A 38 26.78 -19.32 9.39
CA PRO A 38 27.12 -20.73 9.16
C PRO A 38 25.95 -21.62 8.74
N LEU A 39 24.71 -21.15 8.93
CA LEU A 39 23.46 -21.89 8.69
C LEU A 39 22.77 -21.46 7.40
N LEU A 40 23.19 -20.34 6.80
CA LEU A 40 22.71 -19.91 5.51
C LEU A 40 23.32 -20.82 4.43
N PRO A 41 22.51 -21.41 3.54
CA PRO A 41 23.06 -22.15 2.40
C PRO A 41 23.91 -21.21 1.54
N ASP A 42 24.82 -21.79 0.76
CA ASP A 42 25.61 -21.04 -0.22
C ASP A 42 24.67 -20.53 -1.33
N TRP A 43 24.08 -19.36 -1.10
CA TRP A 43 23.14 -18.75 -2.03
C TRP A 43 23.91 -18.29 -3.27
N PRO A 44 23.41 -18.56 -4.49
CA PRO A 44 24.03 -18.03 -5.69
C PRO A 44 24.05 -16.51 -5.62
N ALA A 45 25.10 -15.90 -6.17
CA ALA A 45 25.19 -14.44 -6.26
C ALA A 45 23.94 -13.87 -6.96
N ILE A 46 23.13 -13.12 -6.22
CA ILE A 46 21.91 -12.47 -6.71
C ILE A 46 22.28 -11.15 -7.38
N ARG A 47 21.84 -10.95 -8.61
CA ARG A 47 22.01 -9.70 -9.36
C ARG A 47 20.69 -8.93 -9.45
N PRO A 48 20.71 -7.59 -9.44
CA PRO A 48 19.49 -6.77 -9.48
C PRO A 48 18.57 -7.04 -10.68
N GLU A 49 19.12 -7.46 -11.81
CA GLU A 49 18.39 -7.68 -13.07
C GLU A 49 17.69 -9.04 -13.11
N GLN A 50 18.02 -9.95 -12.18
CA GLN A 50 17.38 -11.26 -12.11
C GLN A 50 15.92 -11.12 -11.66
N THR A 51 15.06 -11.94 -12.26
CA THR A 51 13.65 -12.07 -11.86
C THR A 51 13.56 -12.50 -10.40
N ALA A 52 12.87 -11.68 -9.60
CA ALA A 52 12.51 -12.01 -8.22
C ALA A 52 11.21 -12.82 -8.18
N PHE A 53 10.17 -12.37 -8.88
CA PHE A 53 8.89 -13.07 -8.96
C PHE A 53 8.06 -12.63 -10.19
N LEU A 54 7.00 -13.39 -10.47
CA LEU A 54 5.98 -13.04 -11.45
C LEU A 54 4.72 -12.56 -10.72
N GLN A 55 4.32 -11.31 -10.98
CA GLN A 55 3.05 -10.79 -10.46
C GLN A 55 1.96 -11.02 -11.50
N PHE A 56 1.00 -11.88 -11.19
CA PHE A 56 -0.16 -12.03 -12.08
C PHE A 56 -1.12 -10.87 -11.85
N SER A 57 -1.37 -10.09 -12.90
CA SER A 57 -2.41 -9.06 -12.87
C SER A 57 -3.78 -9.69 -13.15
N SER A 58 -4.84 -9.10 -12.60
CA SER A 58 -6.22 -9.55 -12.79
C SER A 58 -6.79 -9.19 -14.17
N GLY A 59 -5.94 -9.18 -15.21
CA GLY A 59 -6.17 -8.59 -16.53
C GLY A 59 -7.63 -8.58 -17.01
N THR A 60 -8.07 -7.43 -17.51
CA THR A 60 -9.45 -7.15 -17.96
C THR A 60 -9.95 -8.06 -19.09
N THR A 61 -9.05 -8.79 -19.77
CA THR A 61 -9.34 -9.64 -20.93
C THR A 61 -9.43 -11.14 -20.60
N GLY A 62 -9.35 -11.53 -19.33
CA GLY A 62 -9.45 -12.94 -18.88
C GLY A 62 -8.17 -13.76 -19.01
N LEU A 63 -7.19 -13.30 -19.80
CA LEU A 63 -5.83 -13.86 -19.82
C LEU A 63 -5.01 -13.20 -18.70
N LYS A 64 -4.65 -13.99 -17.67
CA LYS A 64 -3.75 -13.52 -16.61
C LYS A 64 -2.35 -13.32 -17.18
N LYS A 65 -1.91 -12.07 -17.30
CA LYS A 65 -0.54 -11.73 -17.70
C LYS A 65 0.36 -11.82 -16.46
N GLY A 66 1.48 -12.52 -16.58
CA GLY A 66 2.51 -12.56 -15.55
C GLY A 66 3.50 -11.42 -15.82
N VAL A 67 3.55 -10.46 -14.91
CA VAL A 67 4.46 -9.31 -14.98
C VAL A 67 5.80 -9.73 -14.37
N ILE A 68 6.89 -9.65 -15.13
CA ILE A 68 8.24 -9.99 -14.64
C ILE A 68 8.77 -8.88 -13.74
N ILE A 69 8.94 -9.17 -12.45
CA ILE A 69 9.49 -8.24 -11.46
C ILE A 69 10.90 -8.68 -11.07
N THR A 70 11.87 -7.76 -11.20
CA THR A 70 13.28 -8.00 -10.86
C THR A 70 13.60 -7.62 -9.42
N HIS A 71 14.68 -8.17 -8.85
CA HIS A 71 15.14 -7.80 -7.50
C HIS A 71 15.40 -6.29 -7.38
N GLY A 72 16.05 -5.69 -8.38
CA GLY A 72 16.35 -4.26 -8.40
C GLY A 72 15.10 -3.39 -8.43
N ALA A 73 14.05 -3.80 -9.16
CA ALA A 73 12.80 -3.05 -9.22
C ALA A 73 12.08 -3.04 -7.85
N VAL A 74 12.07 -4.18 -7.14
CA VAL A 74 11.53 -4.27 -5.78
C VAL A 74 12.26 -3.33 -4.83
N LEU A 75 13.60 -3.39 -4.79
CA LEU A 75 14.38 -2.58 -3.87
C LEU A 75 14.13 -1.09 -4.08
N ARG A 76 14.17 -0.62 -5.34
CA ARG A 76 13.87 0.78 -5.70
C ARG A 76 12.45 1.20 -5.30
N GLN A 77 11.44 0.35 -5.53
CA GLN A 77 10.07 0.64 -5.10
C GLN A 77 9.97 0.77 -3.58
N THR A 78 10.53 -0.18 -2.84
CA THR A 78 10.45 -0.15 -1.38
C THR A 78 11.18 1.05 -0.79
N GLU A 79 12.33 1.44 -1.35
CA GLU A 79 13.06 2.64 -0.95
C GLU A 79 12.24 3.92 -1.22
N ALA A 80 11.69 4.05 -2.44
CA ALA A 80 10.87 5.20 -2.82
C ALA A 80 9.61 5.33 -1.94
N MET A 81 8.92 4.22 -1.67
CA MET A 81 7.75 4.21 -0.79
C MET A 81 8.11 4.51 0.67
N THR A 82 9.24 3.99 1.17
CA THR A 82 9.70 4.24 2.55
C THR A 82 9.89 5.73 2.79
N GLY A 83 10.58 6.42 1.86
CA GLY A 83 10.77 7.86 1.95
C GLY A 83 9.47 8.65 1.85
N ARG A 84 8.59 8.33 0.89
CA ARG A 84 7.32 9.05 0.69
C ARG A 84 6.35 8.84 1.86
N ALA A 85 6.26 7.63 2.41
CA ALA A 85 5.42 7.30 3.56
C ALA A 85 5.99 7.81 4.90
N GLY A 86 7.24 8.27 4.94
CA GLY A 86 7.88 8.70 6.19
C GLY A 86 8.02 7.53 7.17
N LEU A 87 8.36 6.35 6.65
CA LEU A 87 8.57 5.15 7.46
C LEU A 87 9.91 5.23 8.21
N THR A 88 9.86 4.87 9.48
CA THR A 88 10.99 4.81 10.41
C THR A 88 10.98 3.47 11.15
N ARG A 89 12.10 3.06 11.75
CA ARG A 89 12.21 1.78 12.47
C ARG A 89 11.21 1.59 13.62
N GLY A 90 10.64 2.66 14.16
CA GLY A 90 9.63 2.61 15.21
C GLY A 90 8.20 2.44 14.71
N ASP A 91 7.99 2.42 13.39
CA ASP A 91 6.65 2.29 12.82
C ASP A 91 6.18 0.84 12.76
N VAL A 92 4.86 0.70 12.90
CA VAL A 92 4.13 -0.58 12.78
C VAL A 92 3.15 -0.48 11.62
N LEU A 93 3.32 -1.34 10.61
CA LEU A 93 2.41 -1.46 9.48
C LEU A 93 1.36 -2.54 9.79
N VAL A 94 0.08 -2.18 9.77
CA VAL A 94 -1.04 -3.12 9.97
C VAL A 94 -1.71 -3.40 8.63
N SER A 95 -1.85 -4.68 8.27
CA SER A 95 -2.30 -5.05 6.93
C SER A 95 -3.18 -6.29 6.90
N TRP A 96 -4.34 -6.18 6.26
CA TRP A 96 -5.17 -7.32 5.87
C TRP A 96 -5.07 -7.64 4.37
N LEU A 97 -4.34 -6.85 3.57
CA LEU A 97 -4.31 -7.00 2.12
C LEU A 97 -3.79 -8.39 1.69
N PRO A 98 -4.38 -9.05 0.69
CA PRO A 98 -3.87 -10.35 0.28
C PRO A 98 -2.47 -10.26 -0.33
N THR A 99 -1.59 -11.21 -0.02
CA THR A 99 -0.20 -11.24 -0.52
C THR A 99 -0.06 -11.71 -1.96
N HIS A 100 -1.17 -12.10 -2.61
CA HIS A 100 -1.18 -12.36 -4.06
C HIS A 100 -1.41 -11.09 -4.89
N HIS A 101 -1.73 -9.95 -4.26
CA HIS A 101 -1.77 -8.64 -4.90
C HIS A 101 -0.47 -7.87 -4.64
N ASP A 102 -0.05 -7.08 -5.61
CA ASP A 102 1.16 -6.25 -5.58
C ASP A 102 1.24 -5.32 -4.35
N MET A 103 0.14 -4.64 -4.00
CA MET A 103 0.08 -3.76 -2.84
C MET A 103 0.26 -4.57 -1.54
N GLY A 104 -0.33 -5.76 -1.44
CA GLY A 104 -0.21 -6.63 -0.27
C GLY A 104 1.15 -7.33 -0.15
N LEU A 105 1.81 -7.62 -1.28
CA LEU A 105 3.14 -8.22 -1.31
C LEU A 105 4.24 -7.16 -1.18
N VAL A 106 4.36 -6.28 -2.17
CA VAL A 106 5.48 -5.33 -2.28
C VAL A 106 5.32 -4.21 -1.27
N ALA A 107 4.18 -3.50 -1.30
CA ALA A 107 3.98 -2.33 -0.46
C ALA A 107 3.66 -2.66 1.01
N ASN A 108 3.48 -3.92 1.39
CA ASN A 108 3.23 -4.28 2.79
C ASN A 108 4.30 -5.25 3.31
N VAL A 109 4.49 -6.41 2.68
CA VAL A 109 5.46 -7.40 3.18
C VAL A 109 6.90 -6.97 2.89
N LEU A 110 7.22 -6.74 1.61
CA LEU A 110 8.61 -6.49 1.21
C LEU A 110 9.12 -5.14 1.72
N VAL A 111 8.28 -4.09 1.73
CA VAL A 111 8.66 -2.81 2.33
C VAL A 111 8.98 -2.95 3.82
N CYS A 112 8.26 -3.80 4.57
CA CYS A 112 8.55 -3.99 5.98
C CYS A 112 9.91 -4.65 6.20
N PHE A 113 10.25 -5.63 5.35
CA PHE A 113 11.54 -6.30 5.42
C PHE A 113 12.70 -5.37 5.04
N THR A 114 12.55 -4.56 3.99
CA THR A 114 13.63 -3.66 3.56
C THR A 114 13.76 -2.43 4.45
N ALA A 115 12.66 -1.92 5.03
CA ALA A 115 12.70 -0.82 5.99
C ALA A 115 13.04 -1.28 7.43
N GLY A 116 12.95 -2.58 7.72
CA GLY A 116 13.19 -3.14 9.05
C GLY A 116 12.14 -2.70 10.07
N ILE A 117 10.85 -2.73 9.69
CA ILE A 117 9.71 -2.33 10.51
C ILE A 117 8.78 -3.52 10.78
N GLN A 118 7.96 -3.41 11.83
CA GLN A 118 7.02 -4.46 12.20
C GLN A 118 5.83 -4.51 11.24
N LEU A 119 5.48 -5.72 10.80
CA LEU A 119 4.24 -6.01 10.07
C LEU A 119 3.26 -6.79 10.95
N VAL A 120 2.10 -6.20 11.24
CA VAL A 120 0.96 -6.91 11.83
C VAL A 120 0.04 -7.37 10.70
N LYS A 121 0.05 -8.68 10.41
CA LYS A 121 -0.72 -9.26 9.32
C LYS A 121 -2.03 -9.88 9.80
N LEU A 122 -3.14 -9.41 9.23
CA LEU A 122 -4.46 -9.99 9.39
C LEU A 122 -4.82 -10.85 8.18
N SER A 123 -5.65 -11.87 8.40
CA SER A 123 -6.26 -12.63 7.30
C SER A 123 -7.26 -11.75 6.54
N SER A 124 -7.11 -11.65 5.21
CA SER A 124 -8.01 -10.86 4.36
C SER A 124 -9.45 -11.34 4.44
N ILE A 125 -9.66 -12.66 4.45
CA ILE A 125 -11.00 -13.27 4.55
C ILE A 125 -11.62 -12.98 5.92
N TYR A 126 -10.80 -13.04 6.98
CA TYR A 126 -11.27 -12.71 8.32
C TYR A 126 -11.67 -11.24 8.44
N TRP A 127 -10.84 -10.33 7.94
CA TRP A 127 -11.13 -8.89 7.97
C TRP A 127 -12.38 -8.53 7.17
N ILE A 128 -12.60 -9.13 6.00
CA ILE A 128 -13.84 -8.94 5.23
C ILE A 128 -15.07 -9.24 6.10
N ARG A 129 -15.04 -10.30 6.90
CA ARG A 129 -16.13 -10.67 7.80
C ARG A 129 -16.17 -9.85 9.09
N ASN A 130 -15.03 -9.32 9.52
CA ASN A 130 -14.84 -8.64 10.81
C ASN A 130 -14.02 -7.35 10.63
N PRO A 131 -14.58 -6.29 10.01
CA PRO A 131 -13.81 -5.09 9.65
C PRO A 131 -13.20 -4.38 10.86
N LYS A 132 -13.81 -4.51 12.05
CA LYS A 132 -13.31 -3.99 13.33
C LYS A 132 -11.92 -4.49 13.71
N SER A 133 -11.53 -5.68 13.22
CA SER A 133 -10.23 -6.28 13.51
C SER A 133 -9.05 -5.42 13.08
N LEU A 134 -9.21 -4.60 12.03
CA LEU A 134 -8.18 -3.64 11.63
C LEU A 134 -7.98 -2.56 12.69
N LEU A 135 -9.05 -1.93 13.15
CA LEU A 135 -8.99 -0.87 14.17
C LEU A 135 -8.51 -1.42 15.51
N GLN A 136 -8.94 -2.62 15.88
CA GLN A 136 -8.47 -3.32 17.07
C GLN A 136 -6.98 -3.64 16.98
N ALA A 137 -6.49 -4.11 15.83
CA ALA A 137 -5.06 -4.35 15.63
C ALA A 137 -4.24 -3.05 15.66
N VAL A 138 -4.74 -1.98 15.04
CA VAL A 138 -4.12 -0.65 15.12
C VAL A 138 -3.98 -0.22 16.58
N SER A 139 -5.04 -0.30 17.37
CA SER A 139 -4.99 0.09 18.79
C SER A 139 -4.10 -0.83 19.62
N GLN A 140 -4.19 -2.15 19.43
CA GLN A 140 -3.44 -3.14 20.22
C GLN A 140 -1.93 -3.06 19.98
N TYR A 141 -1.51 -2.83 18.74
CA TYR A 141 -0.09 -2.89 18.34
C TYR A 141 0.53 -1.51 18.12
N GLY A 142 -0.19 -0.42 18.41
CA GLY A 142 0.29 0.94 18.11
C GLY A 142 0.49 1.16 16.61
N GLY A 143 -0.43 0.62 15.80
CA GLY A 143 -0.38 0.69 14.33
C GLY A 143 -0.27 2.12 13.83
N THR A 144 0.68 2.34 12.93
CA THR A 144 1.00 3.68 12.38
C THR A 144 0.62 3.81 10.91
N HIS A 145 0.78 2.71 10.16
CA HIS A 145 0.56 2.67 8.71
C HIS A 145 -0.42 1.57 8.33
N THR A 146 -1.32 1.87 7.41
CA THR A 146 -2.14 0.88 6.71
C THR A 146 -2.33 1.31 5.26
N TYR A 147 -2.23 0.39 4.32
CA TYR A 147 -2.59 0.64 2.92
C TYR A 147 -3.88 -0.13 2.61
N MET A 148 -4.85 0.54 2.00
CA MET A 148 -6.12 -0.09 1.66
C MET A 148 -6.86 0.62 0.51
N PRO A 149 -7.60 -0.12 -0.32
CA PRO A 149 -8.41 0.48 -1.38
C PRO A 149 -9.62 1.25 -0.84
N ASN A 150 -10.18 2.11 -1.69
CA ASN A 150 -11.28 2.99 -1.30
C ASN A 150 -12.52 2.24 -0.78
N PHE A 151 -12.82 1.04 -1.28
CA PHE A 151 -13.92 0.22 -0.77
C PHE A 151 -13.77 -0.10 0.71
N ALA A 152 -12.53 -0.23 1.21
CA ALA A 152 -12.26 -0.61 2.59
C ALA A 152 -12.70 0.47 3.59
N PHE A 153 -12.63 1.74 3.19
CA PHE A 153 -13.15 2.86 3.97
C PHE A 153 -14.66 2.70 4.16
N ASN A 154 -15.39 2.47 3.06
CA ASN A 154 -16.83 2.24 3.09
C ASN A 154 -17.22 0.98 3.87
N HIS A 155 -16.43 -0.08 3.73
CA HIS A 155 -16.63 -1.34 4.45
C HIS A 155 -16.50 -1.15 5.95
N CYS A 156 -15.48 -0.42 6.41
CA CYS A 156 -15.32 -0.07 7.83
C CYS A 156 -16.48 0.80 8.32
N VAL A 157 -16.85 1.84 7.56
CA VAL A 157 -17.94 2.75 7.93
C VAL A 157 -19.27 2.00 8.08
N ARG A 158 -19.57 1.05 7.20
CA ARG A 158 -20.83 0.30 7.25
C ARG A 158 -20.81 -0.85 8.24
N GLY A 159 -19.69 -1.56 8.35
CA GLY A 159 -19.61 -2.84 9.06
C GLY A 159 -19.21 -2.76 10.52
N ILE A 160 -18.62 -1.64 10.97
CA ILE A 160 -18.15 -1.48 12.35
C ILE A 160 -19.21 -0.75 13.17
N ARG A 161 -19.67 -1.35 14.26
CA ARG A 161 -20.60 -0.71 15.20
C ARG A 161 -19.83 -0.06 16.35
N GLU A 162 -20.43 0.87 17.08
CA GLU A 162 -19.74 1.57 18.18
C GLU A 162 -19.37 0.61 19.32
N GLU A 163 -20.24 -0.36 19.63
CA GLU A 163 -19.97 -1.37 20.66
C GLU A 163 -18.75 -2.24 20.35
N ASP A 164 -18.41 -2.41 19.07
CA ASP A 164 -17.31 -3.26 18.59
C ASP A 164 -15.93 -2.64 18.79
N ILE A 165 -15.88 -1.31 18.92
CA ILE A 165 -14.65 -0.52 19.01
C ILE A 165 -14.58 0.30 20.31
N ARG A 166 -15.34 -0.11 21.34
CA ARG A 166 -15.23 0.49 22.66
C ARG A 166 -13.81 0.32 23.20
N GLY A 167 -13.18 1.43 23.56
CA GLY A 167 -11.81 1.44 24.09
C GLY A 167 -10.71 1.35 23.03
N VAL A 168 -11.05 1.36 21.74
CA VAL A 168 -10.07 1.50 20.66
C VAL A 168 -9.51 2.93 20.68
N ASP A 169 -8.18 3.02 20.61
CA ASP A 169 -7.42 4.26 20.41
C ASP A 169 -6.73 4.21 19.05
N LEU A 170 -7.03 5.18 18.19
CA LEU A 170 -6.51 5.33 16.84
C LEU A 170 -5.49 6.48 16.71
N SER A 171 -5.05 7.07 17.82
CA SER A 171 -4.12 8.21 17.84
C SER A 171 -2.76 7.91 17.20
N SER A 172 -2.34 6.64 17.17
CA SER A 172 -1.12 6.22 16.48
C SER A 172 -1.26 6.15 14.95
N TRP A 173 -2.49 6.08 14.41
CA TRP A 173 -2.76 5.75 13.01
C TRP A 173 -2.56 6.93 12.06
N ARG A 174 -1.32 7.41 12.00
CA ARG A 174 -0.93 8.65 11.31
C ARG A 174 -0.87 8.54 9.78
N PHE A 175 -0.89 7.34 9.20
CA PHE A 175 -0.77 7.17 7.75
C PHE A 175 -1.66 6.05 7.19
N ILE A 176 -2.66 6.42 6.41
CA ILE A 176 -3.62 5.54 5.77
C ILE A 176 -3.59 5.81 4.27
N LEU A 177 -2.96 4.93 3.49
CA LEU A 177 -2.89 5.09 2.04
C LEU A 177 -4.15 4.55 1.37
N ASN A 178 -4.83 5.40 0.61
CA ASN A 178 -5.94 5.03 -0.27
C ASN A 178 -5.43 4.93 -1.72
N ALA A 179 -5.54 3.76 -2.33
CA ALA A 179 -5.03 3.48 -3.68
C ALA A 179 -5.75 2.28 -4.32
N ALA A 180 -5.24 1.79 -5.46
CA ALA A 180 -5.69 0.59 -6.20
C ALA A 180 -7.09 0.67 -6.86
N GLU A 181 -7.88 1.71 -6.61
CA GLU A 181 -9.14 2.00 -7.31
C GLU A 181 -9.43 3.52 -7.27
N PRO A 182 -10.43 4.04 -8.02
CA PRO A 182 -10.79 5.44 -7.94
C PRO A 182 -11.13 5.89 -6.51
N ILE A 183 -10.34 6.85 -6.00
CA ILE A 183 -10.46 7.39 -4.64
C ILE A 183 -11.66 8.34 -4.58
N ARG A 184 -12.55 8.15 -3.60
CA ARG A 184 -13.77 8.97 -3.44
C ARG A 184 -13.70 9.81 -2.17
N LEU A 185 -13.90 11.12 -2.32
CA LEU A 185 -13.93 12.06 -1.20
C LEU A 185 -14.98 11.68 -0.15
N ASP A 186 -16.19 11.28 -0.57
CA ASP A 186 -17.26 10.86 0.35
C ASP A 186 -16.88 9.66 1.24
N SER A 187 -16.14 8.67 0.70
CA SER A 187 -15.64 7.55 1.51
C SER A 187 -14.68 8.02 2.61
N ILE A 188 -13.78 8.95 2.26
CA ILE A 188 -12.77 9.53 3.14
C ILE A 188 -13.45 10.36 4.23
N THR A 189 -14.38 11.24 3.84
CA THR A 189 -15.13 12.10 4.77
C THR A 189 -15.88 11.27 5.81
N ARG A 190 -16.69 10.30 5.38
CA ARG A 190 -17.47 9.45 6.30
C ARG A 190 -16.60 8.60 7.22
N PHE A 191 -15.48 8.10 6.71
CA PHE A 191 -14.53 7.34 7.51
C PHE A 191 -13.90 8.23 8.59
N THR A 192 -13.45 9.42 8.20
CA THR A 192 -12.83 10.39 9.13
C THR A 192 -13.84 10.79 10.20
N GLU A 193 -15.03 11.26 9.82
CA GLU A 193 -16.09 11.66 10.75
C GLU A 193 -16.43 10.56 11.76
N LYS A 194 -16.54 9.31 11.31
CA LYS A 194 -16.90 8.18 12.17
C LYS A 194 -15.81 7.83 13.18
N PHE A 195 -14.54 7.93 12.79
CA PHE A 195 -13.43 7.42 13.59
C PHE A 195 -12.59 8.51 14.28
N SER A 196 -12.79 9.79 13.98
CA SER A 196 -12.20 10.92 14.70
C SER A 196 -12.48 10.91 16.21
N PRO A 197 -13.70 10.55 16.71
CA PRO A 197 -13.95 10.41 18.16
C PRO A 197 -13.08 9.36 18.86
N TYR A 198 -12.47 8.45 18.11
CA TYR A 198 -11.58 7.39 18.61
C TYR A 198 -10.10 7.76 18.45
N GLY A 199 -9.78 9.03 18.14
CA GLY A 199 -8.42 9.53 18.06
C GLY A 199 -7.79 9.53 16.66
N LEU A 200 -8.53 9.15 15.60
CA LEU A 200 -7.99 9.17 14.24
C LEU A 200 -7.51 10.59 13.86
N PRO A 201 -6.22 10.78 13.49
CA PRO A 201 -5.70 12.09 13.11
C PRO A 201 -6.37 12.66 11.85
N ALA A 202 -6.63 13.98 11.84
CA ALA A 202 -7.30 14.66 10.74
C ALA A 202 -6.56 14.57 9.40
N ASN A 203 -5.24 14.42 9.44
CA ASN A 203 -4.35 14.29 8.29
C ASN A 203 -3.87 12.84 8.06
N ALA A 204 -4.53 11.84 8.63
CA ALA A 204 -4.10 10.45 8.50
C ALA A 204 -4.22 9.90 7.07
N ILE A 205 -5.16 10.40 6.27
CA ILE A 205 -5.50 9.80 4.97
C ILE A 205 -4.67 10.41 3.84
N HIS A 206 -4.02 9.53 3.10
CA HIS A 206 -3.13 9.83 1.98
C HIS A 206 -3.60 9.10 0.71
N SER A 207 -3.06 9.49 -0.43
CA SER A 207 -3.41 8.96 -1.75
C SER A 207 -2.17 8.57 -2.54
N ALA A 208 -2.32 7.54 -3.37
CA ALA A 208 -1.33 7.10 -4.34
C ALA A 208 -2.00 6.48 -5.57
N TYR A 209 -1.24 6.40 -6.65
CA TYR A 209 -1.60 5.66 -7.86
C TYR A 209 -0.50 4.65 -8.18
N GLY A 210 -0.87 3.49 -8.72
CA GLY A 210 0.05 2.39 -8.93
C GLY A 210 -0.53 1.27 -9.79
N MET A 211 0.36 0.40 -10.28
CA MET A 211 0.05 -0.80 -11.05
C MET A 211 1.21 -1.80 -10.95
N ALA A 212 0.91 -3.08 -11.18
CA ALA A 212 1.89 -4.16 -11.13
C ALA A 212 3.02 -3.99 -12.16
N GLU A 213 2.74 -3.38 -13.31
CA GLU A 213 3.71 -3.12 -14.39
C GLU A 213 4.78 -2.10 -13.99
N ASN A 214 4.53 -1.24 -12.99
CA ASN A 214 5.58 -0.43 -12.36
C ASN A 214 6.04 -1.05 -11.03
N THR A 215 5.90 -2.36 -10.88
CA THR A 215 6.09 -3.13 -9.64
C THR A 215 5.03 -2.86 -8.57
N VAL A 216 4.76 -1.58 -8.22
CA VAL A 216 3.60 -1.17 -7.40
C VAL A 216 3.27 0.31 -7.57
N ALA A 217 4.00 1.24 -6.95
CA ALA A 217 3.62 2.65 -6.90
C ALA A 217 4.11 3.40 -8.14
N ILE A 218 3.32 4.36 -8.63
CA ILE A 218 3.66 5.28 -9.71
C ILE A 218 3.75 6.70 -9.17
N SER A 219 2.70 7.15 -8.46
CA SER A 219 2.69 8.43 -7.76
C SER A 219 2.23 8.27 -6.32
N PHE A 220 2.74 9.14 -5.45
CA PHE A 220 2.60 8.99 -4.01
C PHE A 220 2.65 10.36 -3.33
N LYS A 221 1.64 10.72 -2.53
CA LYS A 221 1.68 11.93 -1.71
C LYS A 221 2.70 11.81 -0.58
N ASN A 222 3.52 12.84 -0.33
CA ASN A 222 4.41 12.80 0.83
C ASN A 222 3.59 12.77 2.12
N HIS A 223 4.08 12.06 3.13
CA HIS A 223 3.43 11.95 4.45
C HIS A 223 3.20 13.29 5.17
N ALA A 224 3.91 14.35 4.77
CA ALA A 224 3.74 15.69 5.32
C ALA A 224 2.68 16.52 4.59
N ASP A 225 2.26 16.08 3.38
CA ASP A 225 1.34 16.84 2.55
C ASP A 225 -0.11 16.49 2.89
N PRO A 226 -1.01 17.48 3.02
CA PRO A 226 -2.42 17.19 3.20
C PRO A 226 -3.02 16.52 1.95
N LEU A 227 -4.13 15.82 2.14
CA LEU A 227 -4.96 15.33 1.06
C LEU A 227 -5.34 16.50 0.13
N TYR A 228 -5.07 16.35 -1.16
CA TYR A 228 -5.38 17.36 -2.17
C TYR A 228 -6.67 16.99 -2.92
N VAL A 229 -7.60 17.92 -2.97
CA VAL A 229 -8.86 17.81 -3.71
C VAL A 229 -8.90 18.90 -4.77
N ASP A 230 -8.93 18.51 -6.04
CA ASP A 230 -9.15 19.40 -7.17
C ASP A 230 -10.63 19.37 -7.53
N TRP A 231 -11.30 20.51 -7.44
CA TRP A 231 -12.70 20.64 -7.81
C TRP A 231 -12.77 21.11 -9.26
N VAL A 232 -13.38 20.28 -10.11
CA VAL A 232 -13.44 20.53 -11.55
C VAL A 232 -14.87 20.54 -12.04
N ASP A 233 -15.12 21.21 -13.16
CA ASP A 233 -16.41 21.19 -13.85
C ASP A 233 -16.63 19.80 -14.48
N GLN A 234 -17.67 19.11 -14.03
CA GLN A 234 -17.98 17.75 -14.48
C GLN A 234 -18.31 17.70 -15.97
N GLU A 235 -19.06 18.66 -16.49
CA GLU A 235 -19.48 18.68 -17.89
C GLU A 235 -18.26 18.90 -18.79
N ARG A 236 -17.39 19.85 -18.44
CA ARG A 236 -16.15 20.13 -19.19
C ARG A 236 -15.19 18.95 -19.15
N LEU A 237 -15.09 18.25 -18.03
CA LEU A 237 -14.25 17.05 -17.91
C LEU A 237 -14.76 15.93 -18.84
N GLN A 238 -16.08 15.73 -18.91
CA GLN A 238 -16.70 14.65 -19.69
C GLN A 238 -16.80 14.96 -21.19
N THR A 239 -17.09 16.21 -21.56
CA THR A 239 -17.39 16.58 -22.95
C THR A 239 -16.17 17.11 -23.70
N THR A 240 -15.28 17.83 -23.01
CA THR A 240 -14.10 18.46 -23.61
C THR A 240 -12.78 17.91 -23.12
N HIS A 241 -12.80 16.90 -22.23
CA HIS A 241 -11.60 16.29 -21.64
C HIS A 241 -10.70 17.33 -20.97
N GLN A 242 -11.30 18.35 -20.35
CA GLN A 242 -10.60 19.45 -19.70
C GLN A 242 -11.01 19.56 -18.23
N ALA A 243 -10.03 19.52 -17.33
CA ALA A 243 -10.17 19.72 -15.90
C ALA A 243 -10.24 21.23 -15.56
N VAL A 244 -11.35 21.86 -15.95
CA VAL A 244 -11.60 23.29 -15.67
C VAL A 244 -11.92 23.46 -14.18
N PRO A 245 -11.23 24.34 -13.42
CA PRO A 245 -11.51 24.56 -12.01
C PRO A 245 -12.96 25.00 -11.74
N SER A 246 -13.55 24.47 -10.67
CA SER A 246 -14.88 24.86 -10.19
C SER A 246 -14.85 25.09 -8.67
N ALA A 247 -15.84 25.82 -8.14
CA ALA A 247 -15.94 26.04 -6.71
C ALA A 247 -16.48 24.79 -6.00
N PRO A 248 -15.95 24.42 -4.81
CA PRO A 248 -16.46 23.31 -4.02
C PRO A 248 -17.97 23.42 -3.77
N GLY A 249 -18.72 22.36 -4.07
CA GLY A 249 -20.17 22.31 -3.85
C GLY A 249 -21.03 23.09 -4.85
N ALA A 250 -20.44 23.74 -5.86
CA ALA A 250 -21.21 24.34 -6.94
C ALA A 250 -21.96 23.25 -7.75
N PRO A 251 -23.13 23.56 -8.35
CA PRO A 251 -23.80 22.64 -9.27
C PRO A 251 -22.85 22.18 -10.38
N GLY A 252 -22.74 20.86 -10.58
CA GLY A 252 -21.82 20.28 -11.58
C GLY A 252 -20.34 20.23 -11.15
N SER A 253 -20.01 20.56 -9.90
CA SER A 253 -18.65 20.44 -9.37
C SER A 253 -18.33 19.00 -8.95
N LEU A 254 -17.22 18.47 -9.46
CA LEU A 254 -16.74 17.12 -9.20
C LEU A 254 -15.41 17.17 -8.43
N PRO A 255 -15.30 16.54 -7.24
CA PRO A 255 -14.03 16.42 -6.54
C PRO A 255 -13.17 15.31 -7.13
N ILE A 256 -11.93 15.64 -7.49
CA ILE A 256 -10.88 14.71 -7.91
C ILE A 256 -9.78 14.69 -6.86
N ILE A 257 -9.42 13.49 -6.39
CA ILE A 257 -8.33 13.34 -5.41
C ILE A 257 -7.00 13.32 -6.14
N GLY A 258 -6.08 14.22 -5.78
CA GLY A 258 -4.72 14.19 -6.32
C GLY A 258 -3.93 13.03 -5.73
N CYS A 259 -3.33 12.19 -6.58
CA CYS A 259 -2.53 11.02 -6.17
C CYS A 259 -1.05 11.34 -5.89
N GLY A 260 -0.70 12.61 -5.80
CA GLY A 260 0.68 13.06 -5.54
C GLY A 260 1.54 13.07 -6.80
N GLU A 261 2.84 13.16 -6.58
CA GLU A 261 3.84 13.27 -7.65
C GLU A 261 4.46 11.91 -7.96
N ALA A 262 5.11 11.81 -9.12
CA ALA A 262 5.86 10.63 -9.50
C ALA A 262 6.87 10.24 -8.41
N ILE A 263 6.98 8.95 -8.11
CA ILE A 263 8.00 8.46 -7.19
C ILE A 263 9.41 8.59 -7.81
N SER A 264 10.45 8.56 -6.96
CA SER A 264 11.84 8.64 -7.41
C SER A 264 12.16 7.61 -8.49
N GLY A 265 12.76 8.06 -9.58
CA GLY A 265 13.11 7.19 -10.71
C GLY A 265 11.93 6.81 -11.62
N THR A 266 10.78 7.47 -11.47
CA THR A 266 9.63 7.41 -12.39
C THR A 266 9.34 8.80 -12.96
N GLU A 267 9.04 8.85 -14.25
CA GLU A 267 8.57 10.04 -14.94
C GLU A 267 7.21 9.75 -15.59
N LEU A 268 6.35 10.77 -15.64
CA LEU A 268 4.98 10.67 -16.12
C LEU A 268 4.71 11.72 -17.19
N ALA A 269 3.91 11.35 -18.18
CA ALA A 269 3.31 12.26 -19.13
C ALA A 269 1.86 11.84 -19.42
N ILE A 270 1.08 12.79 -19.93
CA ILE A 270 -0.28 12.57 -20.40
C ILE A 270 -0.27 12.73 -21.93
N ILE A 271 -0.85 11.77 -22.65
CA ILE A 271 -0.90 11.79 -24.11
C ILE A 271 -2.34 11.68 -24.63
N ASP A 272 -2.57 12.21 -25.84
CA ASP A 272 -3.80 11.97 -26.58
C ASP A 272 -3.76 10.63 -27.36
N ASP A 273 -4.86 10.32 -28.05
CA ASP A 273 -4.99 9.11 -28.88
C ASP A 273 -4.00 9.06 -30.06
N ALA A 274 -3.39 10.19 -30.44
CA ALA A 274 -2.36 10.30 -31.46
C ALA A 274 -0.92 10.21 -30.88
N GLY A 275 -0.79 9.99 -29.57
CA GLY A 275 0.47 9.91 -28.86
C GLY A 275 1.16 11.26 -28.63
N GLN A 276 0.46 12.38 -28.81
CA GLN A 276 0.99 13.72 -28.57
C GLN A 276 0.85 14.10 -27.11
N TRP A 277 1.84 14.82 -26.59
CA TRP A 277 1.83 15.29 -25.21
C TRP A 277 0.73 16.32 -24.99
N LEU A 278 -0.07 16.08 -23.95
CA LEU A 278 -1.12 17.00 -23.53
C LEU A 278 -0.61 17.98 -22.47
N PRO A 279 -1.01 19.26 -22.52
CA PRO A 279 -0.67 20.22 -21.49
C PRO A 279 -1.46 19.94 -20.20
N ASP A 280 -1.10 20.66 -19.13
CA ASP A 280 -1.82 20.57 -17.86
C ASP A 280 -3.34 20.78 -18.04
N ARG A 281 -4.13 20.19 -17.14
CA ARG A 281 -5.60 20.20 -17.15
C ARG A 281 -6.28 19.47 -18.32
N HIS A 282 -5.57 18.65 -19.09
CA HIS A 282 -6.17 17.84 -20.14
C HIS A 282 -6.17 16.35 -19.76
N VAL A 283 -7.28 15.68 -20.02
CA VAL A 283 -7.45 14.24 -19.76
C VAL A 283 -6.94 13.45 -20.96
N GLY A 284 -6.07 12.48 -20.69
CA GLY A 284 -5.53 11.57 -21.68
C GLY A 284 -4.95 10.31 -21.03
N GLU A 285 -4.23 9.52 -21.81
CA GLU A 285 -3.57 8.31 -21.33
C GLU A 285 -2.35 8.66 -20.48
N ILE A 286 -2.20 8.00 -19.32
CA ILE A 286 -1.02 8.12 -18.48
C ILE A 286 0.06 7.21 -19.03
N VAL A 287 1.17 7.79 -19.50
CA VAL A 287 2.36 7.05 -19.88
C VAL A 287 3.49 7.30 -18.89
N LEU A 288 4.30 6.28 -18.67
CA LEU A 288 5.42 6.36 -17.75
C LEU A 288 6.70 5.77 -18.32
N ARG A 289 7.83 6.30 -17.86
CA ARG A 289 9.14 5.67 -17.96
C ARG A 289 9.77 5.63 -16.58
N GLY A 290 10.50 4.59 -16.25
CA GLY A 290 11.13 4.52 -14.94
C GLY A 290 11.95 3.28 -14.67
N SER A 291 12.76 3.37 -13.64
CA SER A 291 13.67 2.31 -13.19
C SER A 291 12.97 1.13 -12.51
N SER A 292 11.70 1.28 -12.15
CA SER A 292 10.89 0.23 -11.49
C SER A 292 9.90 -0.45 -12.44
N LEU A 293 9.98 -0.15 -13.74
CA LEU A 293 9.19 -0.83 -14.76
C LEU A 293 9.56 -2.32 -14.82
N PHE A 294 8.54 -3.13 -15.05
CA PHE A 294 8.64 -4.55 -15.31
C PHE A 294 9.57 -4.89 -16.48
N GLY A 295 10.10 -6.12 -16.46
CA GLY A 295 11.04 -6.61 -17.48
C GLY A 295 10.39 -7.12 -18.77
N GLY A 296 9.05 -7.18 -18.84
CA GLY A 296 8.27 -7.81 -19.91
C GLY A 296 7.14 -8.68 -19.38
#